data_AF-A0A8D8CV14-F1
#
_entry.id   AF-A0A8D8CV14-F1
#
_cell.length_a   1.000
_cell.length_b   1.000
_cell.length_c   1.000
_cell.angle_alpha   90.00
_cell.angle_beta   90.00
_cell.angle_gamma   90.00
#
_symmetry.space_group_name_H-M   'P 1'
#
loop_
_entity.id
_entity.type
_entity.pdbx_description
1 polymer ?
#
loop_
_entity_poly.entity_id
_entity_poly.type
_entity_poly.pdbx_seq_one_letter_code
_entity_poly.pdbx_strand_id
1 'polypeptide(L)'
;MDVTDRISVNSSQALTPTLSNNNQSTKVARTRRLRVPDKPNYPLNLWSIIKNCIGKDLSKIPMPVNFNEPLSMLQRLTEDFEYSEILDKAAQCKDACEQLAYVTAFTISSYSTTSNRTGKPFNPLLGETYECDRTDDLGWRCVNEQVSHHPPMAAQYCEGRGWRCW
;
A
#
# COMPACT_ATOMS: atom_id res chain seq x y z
N MET A 1 -25.80 74.81 41.60
CA MET A 1 -24.80 74.99 40.55
C MET A 1 -24.82 73.72 39.72
N ASP A 2 -25.28 73.85 38.48
CA ASP A 2 -25.31 72.81 37.46
C ASP A 2 -23.96 72.10 37.32
N VAL A 3 -23.98 70.81 36.96
CA VAL A 3 -23.79 70.36 35.57
C VAL A 3 -24.14 68.87 35.51
N THR A 4 -25.04 68.56 34.60
CA THR A 4 -25.47 67.25 34.13
C THR A 4 -24.35 66.46 33.46
N ASP A 5 -24.31 65.15 33.64
CA ASP A 5 -24.08 64.25 32.51
C ASP A 5 -24.87 62.94 32.67
N ARG A 6 -25.79 62.74 31.73
CA ARG A 6 -26.51 61.49 31.49
C ARG A 6 -25.60 60.59 30.68
N ILE A 7 -25.58 59.28 30.91
CA ILE A 7 -25.63 58.26 29.85
C ILE A 7 -26.14 56.94 30.42
N SER A 8 -26.92 56.29 29.57
CA SER A 8 -27.88 55.22 29.79
C SER A 8 -27.25 53.85 30.02
N VAL A 9 -27.97 53.03 30.78
CA VAL A 9 -27.82 51.58 30.90
C VAL A 9 -28.00 50.94 29.53
N ASN A 10 -27.15 49.96 29.16
CA ASN A 10 -27.52 48.91 28.22
C ASN A 10 -26.82 47.60 28.56
N SER A 11 -27.64 46.58 28.76
CA SER A 11 -27.34 45.16 28.91
C SER A 11 -26.95 44.50 27.58
N SER A 12 -26.15 43.43 27.69
CA SER A 12 -26.23 42.17 26.92
C SER A 12 -24.97 41.72 26.17
N GLN A 13 -24.76 40.40 26.27
CA GLN A 13 -24.04 39.47 25.39
C GLN A 13 -22.56 39.17 25.68
N ALA A 14 -22.39 37.95 26.21
CA ALA A 14 -21.14 37.21 26.29
C ALA A 14 -20.58 36.94 24.89
N LEU A 15 -19.30 37.25 24.71
CA LEU A 15 -18.54 37.00 23.49
C LEU A 15 -18.13 35.52 23.44
N THR A 16 -18.81 34.73 22.61
CA THR A 16 -18.29 33.44 22.13
C THR A 16 -17.37 33.69 20.94
N PRO A 17 -16.11 33.22 20.95
CA PRO A 17 -15.25 33.31 19.78
C PRO A 17 -15.61 32.18 18.80
N THR A 18 -16.21 32.54 17.67
CA THR A 18 -16.36 31.65 16.52
C THR A 18 -15.01 31.47 15.84
N LEU A 19 -14.33 30.36 16.12
CA LEU A 19 -13.20 29.89 15.32
C LEU A 19 -13.73 29.20 14.06
N SER A 20 -13.93 29.97 12.99
CA SER A 20 -14.10 29.44 11.64
C SER A 20 -12.76 28.89 11.14
N ASN A 21 -12.49 27.62 11.43
CA ASN A 21 -11.27 26.94 11.03
C ASN A 21 -11.40 26.46 9.56
N ASN A 22 -11.30 27.39 8.61
CA ASN A 22 -11.16 27.07 7.18
C ASN A 22 -9.71 26.66 6.87
N ASN A 23 -9.27 25.54 7.45
CA ASN A 23 -8.05 24.86 7.01
C ASN A 23 -8.43 23.86 5.90
N GLN A 24 -8.72 24.37 4.70
CA GLN A 24 -8.58 23.55 3.51
C GLN A 24 -7.09 23.30 3.31
N SER A 25 -6.55 22.27 3.97
CA SER A 25 -5.22 21.76 3.64
C SER A 25 -5.28 21.32 2.18
N THR A 26 -4.65 22.06 1.27
CA THR A 26 -4.42 21.60 -0.09
C THR A 26 -3.65 20.27 0.00
N LYS A 27 -4.34 19.14 -0.15
CA LYS A 27 -3.68 17.82 -0.23
C LYS A 27 -2.77 17.86 -1.44
N VAL A 28 -1.46 17.95 -1.20
CA VAL A 28 -0.45 17.86 -2.25
C VAL A 28 -0.52 16.42 -2.78
N ALA A 29 -1.01 16.24 -4.01
CA ALA A 29 -1.00 14.95 -4.68
C ALA A 29 0.45 14.46 -4.81
N ARG A 30 0.73 13.23 -4.35
CA ARG A 30 2.10 12.73 -4.27
C ARG A 30 2.57 12.36 -5.67
N THR A 31 3.61 13.03 -6.19
CA THR A 31 4.18 12.66 -7.50
C THR A 31 4.90 11.32 -7.40
N ARG A 32 4.38 10.29 -8.08
CA ARG A 32 4.97 8.95 -8.12
C ARG A 32 5.89 8.79 -9.34
N ARG A 33 7.01 8.09 -9.18
CA ARG A 33 7.91 7.76 -10.29
C ARG A 33 7.23 6.78 -11.25
N LEU A 34 7.48 6.93 -12.55
CA LEU A 34 6.94 6.05 -13.59
C LEU A 34 7.88 4.91 -13.99
N ARG A 35 9.17 5.01 -13.64
CA ARG A 35 10.19 4.02 -14.02
C ARG A 35 11.23 3.85 -12.92
N VAL A 36 11.77 2.64 -12.83
CA VAL A 36 12.96 2.29 -12.04
C VAL A 36 14.13 2.13 -13.03
N PRO A 37 15.35 2.57 -12.68
CA PRO A 37 16.52 2.33 -13.51
C PRO A 37 16.71 0.83 -13.81
N ASP A 38 17.21 0.53 -15.01
CA ASP A 38 17.44 -0.84 -15.43
C ASP A 38 18.53 -1.48 -14.57
N LYS A 39 18.39 -2.79 -14.34
CA LYS A 39 19.37 -3.54 -13.54
C LYS A 39 20.76 -3.42 -14.18
N PRO A 40 21.80 -3.05 -13.43
CA PRO A 40 23.17 -3.05 -13.94
C PRO A 40 23.57 -4.46 -14.40
N ASN A 41 24.11 -4.55 -15.62
CA ASN A 41 24.51 -5.82 -16.23
C ASN A 41 25.81 -6.33 -15.62
N TYR A 42 25.70 -7.12 -14.55
CA TYR A 42 26.82 -7.86 -13.98
C TYR A 42 26.82 -9.29 -14.54
N PRO A 43 27.81 -9.69 -15.35
CA PRO A 43 27.90 -11.06 -15.84
C PRO A 43 28.24 -12.00 -14.68
N LEU A 44 27.21 -12.50 -13.99
CA LEU A 44 27.34 -13.55 -13.00
C LEU A 44 27.08 -14.89 -13.67
N ASN A 45 28.08 -15.76 -13.67
CA ASN A 45 27.94 -17.12 -14.16
C ASN A 45 27.16 -17.95 -13.13
N LEU A 46 25.83 -17.97 -13.22
CA LEU A 46 24.98 -18.74 -12.30
C LEU A 46 25.38 -20.22 -12.24
N TRP A 47 25.82 -20.79 -13.36
CA TRP A 47 26.33 -22.15 -13.42
C TRP A 47 27.58 -22.35 -12.56
N SER A 48 28.47 -21.35 -12.44
CA SER A 48 29.66 -21.47 -11.57
C SER A 48 29.32 -21.53 -10.08
N ILE A 49 28.17 -20.98 -9.68
CA ILE A 49 27.66 -21.02 -8.30
C ILE A 49 26.92 -22.34 -8.06
N ILE A 50 26.03 -22.73 -9.00
CA ILE A 50 25.19 -23.93 -8.86
C ILE A 50 26.01 -25.22 -8.99
N LYS A 51 27.02 -25.29 -9.86
CA LYS A 51 27.82 -26.52 -10.06
C LYS A 51 28.49 -27.02 -8.78
N ASN A 52 28.90 -26.12 -7.90
CA ASN A 52 29.56 -26.45 -6.63
C ASN A 52 28.57 -26.90 -5.54
N CYS A 53 27.28 -26.87 -5.87
CA CYS A 53 26.18 -27.11 -4.96
C CYS A 53 25.31 -28.31 -5.37
N ILE A 54 25.66 -28.99 -6.46
CA ILE A 54 24.99 -30.22 -6.92
C ILE A 54 25.10 -31.28 -5.81
N GLY A 55 23.96 -31.83 -5.38
CA GLY A 55 23.88 -32.82 -4.29
C GLY A 55 23.75 -32.22 -2.89
N LYS A 56 23.77 -30.88 -2.74
CA LYS A 56 23.46 -30.20 -1.47
C LYS A 56 22.01 -29.67 -1.49
N ASP A 57 21.44 -29.51 -0.31
CA ASP A 57 20.15 -28.82 -0.13
C ASP A 57 20.28 -27.37 -0.61
N LEU A 58 19.63 -27.07 -1.75
CA LEU A 58 19.72 -25.79 -2.42
C LEU A 58 19.16 -24.63 -1.59
N SER A 59 18.33 -24.93 -0.58
CA SER A 59 17.74 -23.93 0.31
C SER A 59 18.76 -23.27 1.25
N LYS A 60 19.92 -23.90 1.47
CA LYS A 60 20.97 -23.43 2.40
C LYS A 60 22.09 -22.64 1.73
N ILE A 61 22.04 -22.45 0.41
CA ILE A 61 23.07 -21.72 -0.33
C ILE A 61 22.67 -20.24 -0.39
N PRO A 62 23.50 -19.32 0.09
CA PRO A 62 23.23 -17.90 -0.06
C PRO A 62 23.30 -17.53 -1.54
N MET A 63 22.13 -17.33 -2.15
CA MET A 63 22.03 -16.83 -3.51
C MET A 63 22.51 -15.38 -3.56
N PRO A 64 23.32 -14.98 -4.56
CA PRO A 64 23.71 -13.59 -4.72
C PRO A 64 22.48 -12.70 -4.81
N VAL A 65 22.51 -11.56 -4.11
CA VAL A 65 21.47 -10.51 -4.14
C VAL A 65 21.07 -10.10 -5.57
N ASN A 66 21.96 -10.33 -6.55
CA ASN A 66 21.73 -10.12 -7.96
C ASN A 66 20.57 -10.94 -8.55
N PHE A 67 20.09 -11.99 -7.89
CA PHE A 67 18.89 -12.74 -8.31
C PHE A 67 17.61 -12.28 -7.60
N ASN A 68 17.72 -11.34 -6.66
CA ASN A 68 16.57 -10.72 -6.04
C ASN A 68 16.08 -9.54 -6.88
N GLU A 69 14.77 -9.37 -6.88
CA GLU A 69 14.15 -8.12 -7.30
C GLU A 69 14.23 -7.10 -6.16
N PRO A 70 14.27 -5.78 -6.45
CA PRO A 70 14.44 -4.75 -5.45
C PRO A 70 13.15 -4.47 -4.66
N LEU A 71 12.42 -5.52 -4.26
CA LEU A 71 11.21 -5.47 -3.45
C LEU A 71 11.23 -6.53 -2.36
N SER A 72 10.66 -6.22 -1.20
CA SER A 72 10.35 -7.22 -0.18
C SER A 72 9.06 -7.98 -0.51
N MET A 73 8.87 -9.15 0.10
CA MET A 73 7.63 -9.92 -0.09
C MET A 73 6.39 -9.11 0.31
N LEU A 74 6.48 -8.24 1.32
CA LEU A 74 5.37 -7.38 1.74
C LEU A 74 4.99 -6.37 0.65
N GLN A 75 5.97 -5.86 -0.09
CA GLN A 75 5.71 -5.01 -1.25
C GLN A 75 5.08 -5.82 -2.38
N ARG A 76 5.55 -7.06 -2.61
CA ARG A 76 5.01 -7.94 -3.64
C ARG A 76 3.54 -8.28 -3.41
N LEU A 77 3.15 -8.57 -2.18
CA LEU A 77 1.74 -8.79 -1.79
C LEU A 77 0.84 -7.56 -2.04
N THR A 78 1.40 -6.36 -2.04
CA THR A 78 0.63 -5.14 -2.29
C THR A 78 0.31 -4.95 -3.77
N GLU A 79 1.06 -5.59 -4.67
CA GLU A 79 0.83 -5.49 -6.11
C GLU A 79 -0.44 -6.22 -6.55
N ASP A 80 -0.98 -7.13 -5.73
CA ASP A 80 -2.28 -7.78 -5.99
C ASP A 80 -3.41 -6.74 -6.14
N PHE A 81 -3.25 -5.54 -5.59
CA PHE A 81 -4.19 -4.43 -5.68
C PHE A 81 -3.93 -3.48 -6.87
N GLU A 82 -3.07 -3.85 -7.83
CA GLU A 82 -2.84 -3.04 -9.05
C GLU A 82 -4.16 -2.77 -9.80
N TYR A 83 -5.02 -3.78 -9.90
CA TYR A 83 -6.35 -3.71 -10.56
C TYR A 83 -7.51 -3.63 -9.55
N SER A 84 -7.28 -2.96 -8.42
CA SER A 84 -8.28 -2.79 -7.34
C SER A 84 -9.63 -2.21 -7.78
N GLU A 85 -9.69 -1.48 -8.91
CA GLU A 85 -10.94 -0.93 -9.47
C GLU A 85 -11.95 -2.02 -9.85
N ILE A 86 -11.50 -3.26 -10.02
CA ILE A 86 -12.38 -4.41 -10.22
C ILE A 86 -13.21 -4.69 -8.96
N LEU A 87 -12.62 -4.55 -7.77
CA LEU A 87 -13.32 -4.72 -6.49
C LEU A 87 -14.30 -3.57 -6.22
N ASP A 88 -13.99 -2.36 -6.65
CA ASP A 88 -14.93 -1.24 -6.57
C ASP A 88 -16.22 -1.50 -7.38
N LYS A 89 -16.08 -2.12 -8.57
CA LYS A 89 -17.23 -2.55 -9.37
C LYS A 89 -17.98 -3.68 -8.67
N ALA A 90 -17.26 -4.69 -8.15
CA ALA A 90 -17.86 -5.79 -7.41
C ALA A 90 -18.68 -5.32 -6.20
N ALA A 91 -18.22 -4.27 -5.50
CA ALA A 91 -18.91 -3.68 -4.35
C ALA A 91 -20.22 -2.98 -4.73
N GLN A 92 -20.40 -2.60 -6.00
CA GLN A 92 -21.61 -1.95 -6.51
C GLN A 92 -22.61 -2.94 -7.13
N CYS A 93 -22.19 -4.18 -7.39
CA CYS A 93 -23.05 -5.23 -7.93
C CYS A 93 -24.18 -5.59 -6.95
N LYS A 94 -25.39 -5.76 -7.50
CA LYS A 94 -26.57 -6.24 -6.76
C LYS A 94 -26.79 -7.74 -6.93
N ASP A 95 -26.35 -8.28 -8.07
CA ASP A 95 -26.40 -9.69 -8.36
C ASP A 95 -25.16 -10.40 -7.82
N ALA A 96 -25.36 -11.51 -7.12
CA ALA A 96 -24.27 -12.25 -6.48
C ALA A 96 -23.36 -12.95 -7.49
N CYS A 97 -23.90 -13.42 -8.61
CA CYS A 97 -23.11 -14.08 -9.65
C CYS A 97 -22.21 -13.07 -10.38
N GLU A 98 -22.73 -11.89 -10.70
CA GLU A 98 -21.95 -10.79 -11.26
C GLU A 98 -20.85 -10.33 -10.29
N GLN A 99 -21.18 -10.13 -9.01
CA GLN A 99 -20.19 -9.80 -7.99
C GLN A 99 -19.07 -10.84 -7.91
N LEU A 100 -19.41 -12.12 -7.89
CA LEU A 100 -18.45 -13.22 -7.86
C LEU A 100 -17.56 -13.24 -9.12
N ALA A 101 -18.12 -12.94 -10.29
CA ALA A 101 -17.35 -12.84 -11.53
C ALA A 101 -16.27 -11.74 -11.44
N TYR A 102 -16.59 -10.58 -10.88
CA TYR A 102 -15.59 -9.53 -10.64
C TYR A 102 -14.55 -9.92 -9.59
N VAL A 103 -14.94 -10.53 -8.47
CA VAL A 103 -13.99 -11.03 -7.45
C VAL A 103 -13.03 -12.07 -8.05
N THR A 104 -13.56 -12.93 -8.92
CA THR A 104 -12.75 -13.92 -9.66
C THR A 104 -11.77 -13.24 -10.61
N ALA A 105 -12.24 -12.25 -11.37
CA ALA A 105 -11.40 -11.46 -12.26
C ALA A 105 -10.28 -10.73 -11.49
N PHE A 106 -10.59 -10.14 -10.33
CA PHE A 106 -9.59 -9.52 -9.45
C PHE A 106 -8.54 -10.55 -8.99
N THR A 107 -8.99 -11.71 -8.52
CA THR A 107 -8.09 -12.78 -8.05
C THR A 107 -7.12 -13.22 -9.15
N ILE A 108 -7.58 -13.36 -10.39
CA ILE A 108 -6.73 -13.74 -11.54
C ILE A 108 -5.78 -12.59 -11.94
N SER A 109 -6.23 -11.34 -11.80
CA SER A 109 -5.43 -10.16 -12.20
C SER A 109 -4.10 -10.02 -11.44
N SER A 110 -4.02 -10.52 -10.21
CA SER A 110 -2.78 -10.56 -9.40
C SER A 110 -1.61 -11.25 -10.12
N TYR A 111 -1.91 -12.24 -10.98
CA TYR A 111 -0.92 -13.00 -11.72
C TYR A 111 -0.37 -12.28 -12.96
N SER A 112 -0.96 -11.14 -13.37
CA SER A 112 -0.56 -10.38 -14.57
C SER A 112 0.94 -10.04 -14.61
N THR A 113 1.53 -9.75 -13.45
CA THR A 113 2.93 -9.34 -13.28
C THR A 113 3.91 -10.52 -13.18
N THR A 114 3.41 -11.75 -13.02
CA THR A 114 4.26 -12.93 -12.75
C THR A 114 5.09 -13.37 -13.95
N SER A 115 4.57 -13.20 -15.17
CA SER A 115 5.25 -13.61 -16.41
C SER A 115 6.58 -12.90 -16.66
N ASN A 116 6.69 -11.64 -16.21
CA ASN A 116 7.85 -10.78 -16.46
C ASN A 116 8.78 -10.66 -15.25
N ARG A 117 8.50 -11.37 -14.14
CA ARG A 117 9.22 -11.23 -12.87
C ARG A 117 9.76 -12.57 -12.39
N THR A 118 10.99 -12.85 -12.78
CA THR A 118 11.73 -14.08 -12.43
C THR A 118 12.60 -13.92 -11.18
N GLY A 119 12.73 -12.71 -10.65
CA GLY A 119 13.53 -12.41 -9.46
C GLY A 119 12.79 -12.77 -8.17
N LYS A 120 13.51 -13.27 -7.16
CA LYS A 120 12.93 -13.57 -5.85
C LYS A 120 12.80 -12.27 -5.03
N PRO A 121 11.65 -11.96 -4.42
CA PRO A 121 11.57 -10.83 -3.49
C PRO A 121 12.43 -11.09 -2.25
N PHE A 122 12.87 -10.03 -1.60
CA PHE A 122 13.55 -10.15 -0.31
C PHE A 122 12.61 -10.75 0.74
N ASN A 123 13.13 -11.72 1.48
CA ASN A 123 12.42 -12.26 2.64
C ASN A 123 12.37 -11.18 3.74
N PRO A 124 11.18 -10.73 4.17
CA PRO A 124 11.08 -9.67 5.16
C PRO A 124 11.66 -10.09 6.51
N LEU A 125 12.15 -9.13 7.28
CA LEU A 125 12.51 -9.36 8.67
C LEU A 125 11.25 -9.58 9.53
N LEU A 126 11.37 -10.31 10.64
CA LEU A 126 10.27 -10.41 11.61
C LEU A 126 9.91 -9.02 12.15
N GLY A 127 8.64 -8.64 12.06
CA GLY A 127 8.15 -7.30 12.43
C GLY A 127 8.44 -6.22 11.38
N GLU A 128 9.00 -6.56 10.21
CA GLU A 128 9.04 -5.63 9.08
C GLU A 128 7.62 -5.28 8.66
N THR A 129 7.38 -3.99 8.41
CA THR A 129 6.09 -3.47 7.95
C THR A 129 6.22 -2.77 6.60
N TYR A 130 5.17 -2.84 5.80
CA TYR A 130 5.03 -2.05 4.58
C TYR A 130 3.65 -1.41 4.51
N GLU A 131 3.60 -0.12 4.22
CA GLU A 131 2.37 0.63 3.99
C GLU A 131 2.32 1.17 2.56
N CYS A 132 1.13 1.17 1.97
CA CYS A 132 0.89 1.77 0.66
C CYS A 132 -0.44 2.53 0.69
N ASP A 133 -0.37 3.86 0.68
CA ASP A 133 -1.54 4.71 0.54
C ASP A 133 -1.69 5.14 -0.93
N ARG A 134 -2.77 4.68 -1.56
CA ARG A 134 -3.24 5.04 -2.90
C ARG A 134 -4.63 5.67 -2.83
N THR A 135 -5.03 6.24 -1.69
CA THR A 135 -6.39 6.77 -1.51
C THR A 135 -6.67 7.95 -2.45
N ASP A 136 -5.64 8.71 -2.81
CA ASP A 136 -5.73 9.88 -3.67
C ASP A 136 -5.92 9.56 -5.15
N ASP A 137 -5.34 8.45 -5.63
CA ASP A 137 -5.39 8.05 -7.04
C ASP A 137 -6.23 6.80 -7.31
N LEU A 138 -6.05 5.72 -6.54
CA LEU A 138 -6.78 4.45 -6.73
C LEU A 138 -7.91 4.23 -5.72
N GLY A 139 -7.94 4.94 -4.59
CA GLY A 139 -9.00 4.85 -3.58
C GLY A 139 -8.85 3.73 -2.55
N TRP A 140 -7.65 3.19 -2.39
CA TRP A 140 -7.36 2.16 -1.39
C TRP A 140 -6.08 2.46 -0.61
N ARG A 141 -5.95 1.84 0.55
CA ARG A 141 -4.70 1.82 1.33
C ARG A 141 -4.50 0.45 1.98
N CYS A 142 -3.25 0.07 2.14
CA CYS A 142 -2.85 -1.25 2.64
C CYS A 142 -1.75 -1.14 3.69
N VAL A 143 -1.77 -2.03 4.67
CA VAL A 143 -0.67 -2.29 5.60
C VAL A 143 -0.38 -3.79 5.64
N ASN A 144 0.90 -4.13 5.60
CA ASN A 144 1.39 -5.49 5.69
C ASN A 144 2.45 -5.59 6.78
N GLU A 145 2.50 -6.72 7.48
CA GLU A 145 3.51 -7.01 8.49
C GLU A 145 3.98 -8.46 8.37
N GLN A 146 5.29 -8.69 8.50
CA GLN A 146 5.83 -10.04 8.65
C GLN A 146 5.65 -10.51 10.10
N VAL A 147 4.59 -11.29 10.35
CA VAL A 147 4.19 -11.73 11.70
C VAL A 147 4.89 -13.00 12.18
N SER A 148 5.55 -13.74 11.28
CA SER A 148 6.34 -14.92 11.64
C SER A 148 7.50 -15.12 10.68
N HIS A 149 8.63 -15.62 11.18
CA HIS A 149 9.81 -15.95 10.38
C HIS A 149 9.96 -17.47 10.16
N HIS A 150 9.43 -18.29 11.06
CA HIS A 150 9.51 -19.75 11.03
C HIS A 150 8.19 -20.40 11.44
N PRO A 151 7.29 -20.73 10.49
CA PRO A 151 7.42 -20.48 9.05
C PRO A 151 7.26 -18.99 8.69
N PRO A 152 7.78 -18.52 7.54
CA PRO A 152 7.53 -17.16 7.06
C PRO A 152 6.03 -16.94 6.84
N MET A 153 5.45 -15.95 7.51
CA MET A 153 4.06 -15.54 7.33
C MET A 153 3.95 -14.01 7.35
N ALA A 154 3.12 -13.48 6.46
CA ALA A 154 2.76 -12.07 6.43
C ALA A 154 1.27 -11.92 6.73
N ALA A 155 0.91 -10.90 7.49
CA ALA A 155 -0.45 -10.42 7.64
C ALA A 155 -0.63 -9.21 6.73
N GLN A 156 -1.77 -9.13 6.04
CA GLN A 156 -2.13 -8.04 5.15
C GLN A 156 -3.51 -7.51 5.55
N TYR A 157 -3.68 -6.20 5.46
CA TYR A 157 -4.98 -5.57 5.59
C TYR A 157 -5.08 -4.43 4.58
N CYS A 158 -6.05 -4.52 3.67
CA CYS A 158 -6.31 -3.53 2.64
C CYS A 158 -7.77 -3.09 2.71
N GLU A 159 -8.00 -1.78 2.63
CA GLU A 159 -9.33 -1.20 2.56
C GLU A 159 -9.47 -0.27 1.35
N GLY A 160 -10.60 -0.39 0.67
CA GLY A 160 -10.96 0.41 -0.50
C GLY A 160 -12.40 0.92 -0.44
N ARG A 161 -12.95 1.30 -1.60
CA ARG A 161 -14.30 1.89 -1.70
C ARG A 161 -15.38 0.82 -1.62
N GLY A 162 -15.81 0.51 -0.40
CA GLY A 162 -16.90 -0.45 -0.16
C GLY A 162 -16.45 -1.91 -0.07
N TRP A 163 -15.14 -2.15 0.05
CA TRP A 163 -14.57 -3.47 0.24
C TRP A 163 -13.36 -3.43 1.18
N ARG A 164 -13.06 -4.58 1.77
CA ARG A 164 -11.88 -4.84 2.61
C ARG A 164 -11.35 -6.23 2.27
N CYS A 165 -10.03 -6.41 2.30
CA CYS A 165 -9.34 -7.66 2.00
C CYS A 165 -8.22 -7.89 3.02
N TRP A 166 -8.08 -9.11 3.54
CA TRP A 166 -7.09 -9.53 4.53
C TRP A 166 -6.86 -11.05 4.49
#